data_AF-A0A958V105-F1
#
_entry.id   AF-A0A958V105-F1
#
_cell.length_a   1.000
_cell.length_b   1.000
_cell.length_c   1.000
_cell.angle_alpha   90.00
_cell.angle_beta   90.00
_cell.angle_gamma   90.00
#
_symmetry.space_group_name_H-M   'P 1'
#
loop_
_entity.id
_entity.type
_entity.pdbx_description
1 polymer ?
#
loop_
_entity_poly.entity_id
_entity_poly.type
_entity_poly.pdbx_seq_one_letter_code
_entity_poly.pdbx_strand_id
1 'polypeptide(L)' 'MSQSGFINDNFLLYNKYAEELYHGYAAKQPIIDYHNHLPPAEIANNRVFENISQVWLAGDHYKWRAM' A
#
# COMPACT_ATOMS: atom_id res chain seq x y z
N MET A 1 23.23 -11.81 -14.29
CA MET A 1 22.81 -10.73 -13.37
C MET A 1 21.31 -10.86 -13.24
N SER A 2 20.77 -11.16 -12.05
CA SER A 2 19.32 -11.31 -11.92
C SER A 2 18.67 -9.98 -12.26
N GLN A 3 17.81 -10.00 -13.28
CA GLN A 3 16.99 -8.84 -13.63
C GLN A 3 16.07 -8.59 -12.43
N SER A 4 16.37 -7.56 -11.64
CA SER A 4 15.47 -7.13 -10.56
C SER A 4 14.09 -6.91 -11.16
N GLY A 5 13.03 -7.44 -10.54
CA GLY A 5 11.66 -7.26 -11.03
C GLY A 5 11.31 -5.78 -11.24
N PHE A 6 10.28 -5.52 -12.05
CA PHE A 6 9.79 -4.16 -12.34
C PHE A 6 9.56 -3.34 -11.06
N ILE A 7 8.94 -3.96 -10.06
CA ILE A 7 8.90 -3.47 -8.67
C ILE A 7 10.03 -4.17 -7.91
N ASN A 8 10.95 -3.40 -7.34
CA ASN A 8 12.08 -3.85 -6.53
C ASN A 8 12.26 -2.93 -5.31
N ASP A 9 13.24 -3.20 -4.46
CA ASP A 9 13.47 -2.44 -3.22
C ASP A 9 13.75 -0.95 -3.45
N ASN A 10 14.22 -0.58 -4.65
CA ASN A 10 14.48 0.80 -5.06
C ASN A 10 13.43 1.33 -6.04
N PHE A 11 12.23 0.75 -6.05
CA PHE A 11 11.13 1.22 -6.89
C PHE A 11 10.83 2.72 -6.60
N LEU A 12 10.84 3.54 -7.65
CA LEU A 12 10.73 5.01 -7.61
C LEU A 12 11.89 5.75 -6.92
N LEU A 13 12.97 5.06 -6.54
CA LEU A 13 14.17 5.66 -5.94
C LEU A 13 15.28 5.78 -7.00
N TYR A 14 15.38 6.95 -7.65
CA TYR A 14 16.24 7.15 -8.82
C TYR A 14 17.71 7.50 -8.51
N ASN A 15 18.08 7.66 -7.24
CA ASN A 15 19.45 7.99 -6.85
C ASN A 15 19.77 7.53 -5.42
N LYS A 16 21.08 7.45 -5.11
CA LYS A 16 21.60 7.01 -3.81
C LYS A 16 21.05 7.79 -2.61
N TYR A 17 20.77 9.08 -2.75
CA TYR A 17 20.23 9.89 -1.65
C TYR A 17 18.77 9.57 -1.39
N ALA A 18 17.98 9.28 -2.43
CA ALA A 18 16.60 8.80 -2.29
C ALA A 18 16.56 7.45 -1.56
N GLU A 19 17.46 6.53 -1.92
CA GLU A 19 17.62 5.24 -1.24
C GLU A 19 17.99 5.42 0.24
N GLU A 20 19.01 6.23 0.54
CA GLU A 20 19.45 6.53 1.91
C GLU A 20 18.33 7.15 2.75
N LEU A 21 17.61 8.15 2.23
CA LEU A 21 16.52 8.81 2.93
C LEU A 21 15.35 7.86 3.19
N TYR A 22 14.97 7.05 2.21
CA TYR A 22 13.85 6.12 2.33
C TYR A 22 14.18 4.94 3.27
N HIS A 23 15.24 4.18 2.98
CA HIS A 23 15.60 2.97 3.73
C HIS A 23 16.18 3.28 5.12
N GLY A 24 16.92 4.39 5.21
CA GLY A 24 17.52 4.83 6.46
C GLY A 24 16.49 5.34 7.47
N TYR A 25 15.54 6.14 6.98
CA TYR A 25 14.66 6.96 7.84
C TYR A 25 13.16 6.73 7.58
N ALA A 26 12.69 6.93 6.35
CA ALA A 26 11.25 7.02 6.07
C ALA A 26 10.50 5.69 6.24
N ALA A 27 11.04 4.59 5.74
CA ALA A 27 10.38 3.28 5.70
C ALA A 27 10.07 2.72 7.11
N LYS A 28 10.78 3.16 8.14
CA LYS A 28 10.63 2.71 9.53
C LYS A 28 9.64 3.58 10.34
N GLN A 29 9.18 4.69 9.77
CA GLN A 29 8.25 5.56 10.49
C GLN A 29 6.86 4.91 10.58
N PRO A 30 6.13 5.14 11.68
CA PRO A 30 4.73 4.73 11.77
C PRO A 30 3.89 5.51 10.75
N ILE A 31 2.77 4.90 10.34
CA ILE A 31 1.77 5.56 9.50
C ILE A 31 0.86 6.41 10.39
N ILE A 32 0.71 7.68 10.06
CA ILE A 32 -0.29 8.59 10.66
C ILE A 32 -1.33 8.88 9.59
N ASP A 33 -2.41 8.11 9.59
CA ASP A 33 -3.50 8.21 8.62
C ASP A 33 -4.67 9.02 9.18
N TYR A 34 -4.52 10.35 9.21
CA TYR A 34 -5.45 11.26 9.88
C TYR A 34 -6.79 11.44 9.15
N HIS A 35 -6.88 11.02 7.88
CA HIS A 35 -8.08 11.12 7.07
C HIS A 35 -8.20 9.92 6.13
N ASN A 36 -9.20 9.09 6.36
CA ASN A 36 -9.54 7.95 5.52
C ASN A 36 -11.06 7.69 5.56
N HIS A 37 -11.48 6.67 4.82
CA HIS A 37 -12.88 6.21 4.75
C HIS A 37 -13.04 4.75 5.20
N LEU A 38 -12.15 4.25 6.08
CA LEU A 38 -12.26 2.88 6.59
C LEU A 38 -13.52 2.73 7.46
N PRO A 39 -14.35 1.68 7.26
CA PRO A 39 -15.55 1.50 8.06
C PRO A 39 -15.21 1.16 9.53
N PRO A 40 -15.63 1.96 10.53
CA PRO A 40 -15.30 1.71 11.94
C PRO A 40 -15.80 0.36 12.46
N ALA A 41 -16.95 -0.10 11.94
CA ALA A 41 -17.54 -1.38 12.32
C ALA A 41 -16.69 -2.58 11.89
N GLU A 42 -15.97 -2.49 10.77
CA GLU A 42 -15.11 -3.58 10.30
C GLU A 42 -13.86 -3.70 11.16
N ILE A 43 -13.32 -2.56 11.60
CA ILE A 43 -12.21 -2.50 12.56
C ILE A 43 -12.65 -3.08 13.90
N ALA A 44 -13.78 -2.61 14.44
CA ALA A 44 -14.30 -3.05 15.74
C ALA A 44 -14.61 -4.55 15.80
N ASN A 45 -15.09 -5.13 14.70
CA ASN A 45 -15.42 -6.55 14.62
C ASN A 45 -14.25 -7.43 14.14
N ASN A 46 -13.07 -6.85 13.88
CA ASN A 46 -11.94 -7.56 13.28
C ASN A 46 -12.37 -8.37 12.05
N ARG A 47 -13.04 -7.71 11.10
CA ARG A 47 -13.65 -8.36 9.93
C ARG A 47 -12.63 -9.23 9.20
N VAL A 48 -12.99 -10.49 8.98
CA VAL A 48 -12.29 -11.40 8.07
C VAL A 48 -13.01 -11.39 6.72
N PHE A 49 -12.29 -11.11 5.64
CA PHE A 49 -12.84 -11.14 4.29
C PHE A 49 -12.90 -12.59 3.78
N GLU A 50 -13.99 -12.96 3.12
CA GLU A 50 -14.20 -14.35 2.65
C GLU A 50 -13.31 -14.71 1.46
N ASN A 51 -12.95 -13.73 0.63
CA ASN A 51 -12.11 -13.90 -0.55
C ASN A 51 -11.45 -12.59 -0.98
N ILE A 52 -10.48 -12.69 -1.90
CA ILE A 52 -9.73 -11.54 -2.39
C ILE A 52 -10.59 -10.52 -3.13
N SER A 53 -11.63 -10.96 -3.84
CA SER A 53 -12.52 -10.07 -4.58
C SER A 53 -13.25 -9.10 -3.67
N GLN A 54 -13.70 -9.54 -2.48
CA GLN A 54 -14.34 -8.66 -1.51
C GLN A 54 -13.41 -7.54 -1.02
N VAL A 55 -12.16 -7.85 -0.69
CA VAL A 55 -11.22 -6.84 -0.17
C VAL A 55 -10.67 -5.94 -1.27
N TRP A 56 -10.58 -6.40 -2.53
CA TRP A 56 -9.98 -5.64 -3.63
C TRP A 56 -10.96 -4.95 -4.57
N LEU A 57 -12.14 -5.52 -4.80
CA LEU A 57 -13.11 -5.02 -5.79
C LEU A 57 -14.30 -4.30 -5.17
N ALA A 58 -14.57 -4.41 -3.87
CA ALA A 58 -15.73 -3.75 -3.26
C ALA A 58 -15.58 -2.23 -3.10
N GLY A 59 -14.37 -1.68 -3.30
CA GLY A 59 -14.03 -0.34 -2.84
C GLY A 59 -13.04 0.45 -3.70
N ASP A 60 -13.03 1.73 -3.35
CA ASP A 60 -12.50 2.97 -3.94
C ASP A 60 -12.75 3.23 -5.42
N HIS A 61 -13.50 2.35 -6.09
CA HIS A 61 -14.12 2.53 -7.40
C HIS A 61 -13.16 2.72 -8.59
N TYR A 62 -11.85 2.98 -8.38
CA TYR A 62 -10.88 3.16 -9.47
C TYR A 62 -10.82 1.96 -10.41
N LYS A 63 -10.94 0.74 -9.87
CA LYS A 63 -11.03 -0.49 -10.69
C LYS A 63 -12.30 -0.51 -11.53
N TRP A 64 -13.43 -0.09 -10.96
CA TRP A 64 -14.72 -0.02 -11.67
C TRP A 64 -14.71 1.04 -12.75
N ARG A 65 -14.07 2.19 -12.49
CA ARG A 65 -13.93 3.27 -13.47
C ARG A 65 -13.12 2.86 -14.71
N ALA A 66 -12.18 1.94 -14.55
CA ALA A 66 -11.33 1.47 -15.64
C ALA A 66 -11.98 0.36 -16.49
N MET A 67 -12.98 -0.33 -15.95
CA MET A 67 -13.77 -1.36 -16.66
C MET A 67 -14.93 -0.71 -17.42
#